data_AF-A0A3S1ECX1-F1
#
_entry.id   AF-A0A3S1ECX1-F1
#
_cell.length_a   1.000
_cell.length_b   1.000
_cell.length_c   1.000
_cell.angle_alpha   90.00
_cell.angle_beta   90.00
_cell.angle_gamma   90.00
#
_symmetry.space_group_name_H-M   'P 1'
#
loop_
_entity.id
_entity.type
_entity.pdbx_description
1 polymer ?
#
loop_
_entity_poly.entity_id
_entity_poly.type
_entity_poly.pdbx_seq_one_letter_code
_entity_poly.pdbx_strand_id
1 'polypeptide(L)'
;MNRRVFGITGWKNSGKTTLTERLVTELVRRGWKVSTVKHAHHDFDIDKPGADSFRHRQAGATEVAIVSGVRWALMHELRGE
;
A
#
# COMPACT_ATOMS: atom_id res chain seq x y z
N MET A 1 23.28 3.57 4.13
CA MET A 1 22.05 4.29 4.55
C MET A 1 21.31 3.40 5.54
N ASN A 2 21.19 3.80 6.81
CA ASN A 2 20.59 2.93 7.84
C ASN A 2 19.05 3.02 7.76
N ARG A 3 18.39 1.99 7.20
CA ARG A 3 16.92 1.94 7.11
C ARG A 3 16.34 1.48 8.44
N ARG A 4 15.54 2.32 9.09
CA ARG A 4 14.81 1.97 10.32
C ARG A 4 13.53 1.23 9.93
N VAL A 5 13.48 -0.08 10.15
CA VAL A 5 12.34 -0.94 9.81
C VAL A 5 11.95 -1.75 11.06
N PHE A 6 10.65 -1.84 11.33
CA PHE A 6 10.10 -2.74 12.35
C PHE A 6 8.76 -3.32 11.86
N GLY A 7 8.37 -4.47 12.41
CA GLY A 7 7.13 -5.17 12.06
C GLY A 7 6.16 -5.28 13.22
N ILE A 8 4.87 -5.34 12.91
CA ILE A 8 3.79 -5.58 13.88
C ILE A 8 3.10 -6.89 13.50
N THR A 9 3.20 -7.90 14.35
CA THR A 9 2.63 -9.23 14.14
C THR A 9 1.69 -9.64 15.28
N GLY A 10 0.82 -10.61 15.05
CA GLY A 10 -0.18 -11.08 16.02
C GLY A 10 -1.44 -11.64 15.35
N TRP A 11 -2.30 -12.28 16.15
CA TRP A 11 -3.52 -12.94 15.70
C TRP A 11 -4.55 -12.02 15.06
N LYS A 12 -5.48 -12.58 14.27
CA LYS A 12 -6.63 -11.81 13.74
C LYS A 12 -7.39 -11.18 14.93
N ASN A 13 -7.85 -9.95 14.75
CA ASN A 13 -8.54 -9.15 15.78
C ASN A 13 -7.73 -8.80 17.05
N SER A 14 -6.40 -8.95 17.04
CA SER A 14 -5.53 -8.55 18.17
C SER A 14 -5.24 -7.04 18.26
N GLY A 15 -5.91 -6.19 17.46
CA GLY A 15 -5.69 -4.73 17.45
C GLY A 15 -4.50 -4.23 16.63
N LYS A 16 -3.85 -5.06 15.80
CA LYS A 16 -2.69 -4.66 14.96
C LYS A 16 -2.93 -3.39 14.17
N THR A 17 -4.06 -3.31 13.46
CA THR A 17 -4.39 -2.16 12.62
C THR A 17 -4.47 -0.88 13.45
N THR A 18 -5.19 -0.92 14.57
CA THR A 18 -5.32 0.22 15.50
C THR A 18 -3.98 0.64 16.08
N LEU A 19 -3.12 -0.30 16.45
CA LEU A 19 -1.78 -0.01 16.95
C LEU A 19 -0.93 0.67 15.86
N THR A 20 -0.92 0.11 14.64
CA THR A 20 -0.18 0.68 13.51
C THR A 20 -0.62 2.11 13.22
N GLU A 21 -1.92 2.39 13.17
CA GLU A 21 -2.46 3.74 12.92
C GLU A 21 -1.99 4.75 13.97
N ARG A 22 -2.04 4.38 15.26
CA ARG A 22 -1.59 5.24 16.36
C ARG A 22 -0.08 5.49 16.30
N LEU A 23 0.71 4.46 15.98
CA LEU A 23 2.16 4.60 15.83
C LEU A 23 2.52 5.52 14.66
N VAL A 24 1.88 5.35 13.50
CA VAL A 24 2.10 6.22 12.34
C VAL A 24 1.76 7.67 12.71
N THR A 25 0.61 7.89 13.35
CA THR A 25 0.17 9.22 13.81
C THR A 25 1.21 9.87 14.71
N GLU A 26 1.70 9.15 15.72
CA GLU A 26 2.67 9.68 16.68
C GLU A 26 4.05 9.93 16.04
N LEU A 27 4.51 9.04 15.17
CA LEU A 27 5.79 9.21 14.47
C LEU A 27 5.75 10.41 13.52
N VAL A 28 4.66 10.59 12.78
CA VAL A 28 4.46 11.77 11.93
C VAL A 28 4.40 13.04 12.78
N ARG A 29 3.68 13.02 13.92
CA ARG A 29 3.64 14.16 14.86
C ARG A 29 5.02 14.56 15.38
N ARG A 30 5.95 13.61 15.49
CA ARG A 30 7.35 13.83 15.86
C ARG A 30 8.25 14.27 14.71
N GLY A 31 7.71 14.48 13.50
CA GLY A 31 8.46 14.94 12.32
C GLY A 31 9.07 13.83 11.46
N TRP A 32 8.73 12.55 11.70
CA TRP A 32 9.21 11.45 10.87
C TRP A 32 8.39 11.31 9.59
N LYS A 33 9.06 11.05 8.46
CA LYS A 33 8.40 10.51 7.26
C LYS A 33 8.26 9.00 7.44
N VAL A 34 7.02 8.51 7.38
CA VAL A 34 6.69 7.10 7.65
C VAL A 34 6.02 6.49 6.43
N SER A 35 6.45 5.29 6.05
CA SER A 35 5.80 4.45 5.04
C SER A 35 5.31 3.16 5.70
N THR A 36 4.19 2.63 5.23
CA THR A 36 3.61 1.38 5.74
C THR A 36 3.55 0.35 4.63
N VAL A 37 3.88 -0.89 4.96
CA VAL A 37 3.65 -2.06 4.10
C VAL A 37 2.71 -3.00 4.84
N LYS A 38 1.63 -3.43 4.17
CA LYS A 38 0.66 -4.37 4.71
C LYS A 38 0.56 -5.56 3.77
N HIS A 39 0.72 -6.76 4.32
CA HIS A 39 0.39 -7.98 3.61
C HIS A 39 -1.13 -8.19 3.64
N ALA A 40 -1.77 -8.21 2.47
CA ALA A 40 -3.19 -8.49 2.32
C ALA A 40 -3.42 -10.00 2.21
N HIS A 41 -4.50 -10.50 2.81
CA HIS A 41 -4.86 -11.93 2.76
C HIS A 41 -5.70 -12.31 1.53
N HIS A 42 -6.09 -11.34 0.71
CA HIS A 42 -6.92 -11.52 -0.47
C HIS A 42 -6.43 -10.61 -1.60
N ASP A 43 -6.77 -10.97 -2.83
CA ASP A 43 -6.63 -10.09 -3.99
C ASP A 43 -7.32 -8.76 -3.70
N PHE A 44 -6.66 -7.67 -4.10
CA PHE A 44 -7.20 -6.33 -3.96
C PHE A 44 -6.96 -5.56 -5.25
N ASP A 45 -7.89 -4.65 -5.56
CA ASP A 45 -7.73 -3.71 -6.65
C ASP A 45 -7.64 -2.29 -6.06
N ILE A 46 -6.76 -1.47 -6.63
CA ILE A 46 -6.64 -0.05 -6.27
C ILE A 46 -7.73 0.75 -7.01
N ASP A 47 -8.22 0.22 -8.13
CA ASP A 47 -9.19 0.78 -9.05
C ASP A 47 -10.47 -0.11 -9.08
N LYS A 48 -11.60 0.42 -9.57
CA LYS A 48 -12.84 -0.34 -9.80
C LYS A 48 -12.93 -0.86 -11.25
N PRO A 49 -13.42 -2.09 -11.48
CA PRO A 49 -13.65 -2.61 -12.83
C PRO A 49 -14.34 -1.59 -13.76
N GLY A 50 -13.71 -1.32 -14.90
CA GLY A 50 -14.22 -0.41 -15.94
C GLY A 50 -13.52 0.95 -16.02
N ALA A 51 -12.75 1.38 -15.02
CA ALA A 51 -11.93 2.58 -15.17
C ALA A 51 -10.68 2.33 -16.03
N ASP A 52 -10.06 3.42 -16.49
CA ASP A 52 -8.98 3.37 -17.48
C ASP A 52 -7.76 2.60 -16.97
N SER A 53 -7.35 2.83 -15.72
CA SER A 53 -6.23 2.10 -15.10
C SER A 53 -6.51 0.60 -14.98
N PHE A 54 -7.74 0.20 -14.65
CA PHE A 54 -8.14 -1.22 -14.68
C PHE A 54 -8.02 -1.81 -16.09
N ARG A 55 -8.50 -1.10 -17.12
CA ARG A 55 -8.40 -1.55 -18.51
C ARG A 55 -6.94 -1.67 -18.96
N HIS A 56 -6.06 -0.77 -18.55
CA HIS A 56 -4.62 -0.85 -18.84
C HIS A 56 -3.98 -2.10 -18.23
N ARG A 57 -4.30 -2.43 -16.97
CA ARG A 57 -3.84 -3.68 -16.31
C ARG A 57 -4.34 -4.90 -17.06
N GLN A 58 -5.63 -4.95 -17.38
CA GLN A 58 -6.22 -6.08 -18.11
C GLN A 58 -5.67 -6.23 -19.54
N ALA A 59 -5.27 -5.14 -20.17
CA ALA A 59 -4.63 -5.14 -21.49
C ALA A 59 -3.19 -5.70 -21.47
N GLY A 60 -2.61 -5.95 -20.29
CA GLY A 60 -1.30 -6.59 -20.15
C GLY A 60 -0.19 -5.69 -19.64
N ALA A 61 -0.48 -4.46 -19.20
CA ALA A 61 0.55 -3.62 -18.58
C ALA A 61 1.11 -4.30 -17.31
N THR A 62 2.44 -4.32 -17.17
CA THR A 62 3.14 -4.78 -15.95
C THR A 62 3.05 -3.73 -14.85
N GLU A 63 3.17 -2.45 -15.23
CA GLU A 63 3.06 -1.32 -14.33
C GLU A 63 2.00 -0.33 -14.81
N VAL A 64 1.17 0.14 -13.89
CA VAL A 64 0.17 1.18 -14.15
C VAL A 64 0.24 2.22 -13.04
N ALA A 65 0.48 3.48 -13.42
CA ALA A 65 0.52 4.61 -12.50
C ALA A 65 -0.73 5.48 -12.66
N ILE A 66 -1.36 5.82 -11.54
CA ILE A 66 -2.43 6.83 -11.45
C ILE A 66 -1.83 8.03 -10.72
N VAL A 67 -1.76 9.19 -11.37
CA VAL A 67 -1.07 10.37 -10.84
C VAL A 67 -2.00 11.57 -10.83
N SER A 68 -1.99 12.32 -9.74
CA SER A 68 -2.64 13.63 -9.61
C SER A 68 -1.74 14.61 -8.87
N GLY A 69 -2.15 15.88 -8.79
CA GLY A 69 -1.38 16.91 -8.09
C GLY A 69 -1.22 16.70 -6.58
N VAL A 70 -1.97 15.78 -5.97
CA VAL A 70 -1.96 15.56 -4.51
C VAL A 70 -1.62 14.13 -4.11
N ARG A 71 -1.72 13.16 -5.03
CA ARG A 71 -1.43 11.76 -4.75
C ARG A 71 -1.08 10.99 -6.02
N TRP A 72 -0.35 9.91 -5.85
CA TRP A 72 -0.16 8.92 -6.89
C TRP A 72 -0.27 7.51 -6.30
N ALA A 73 -0.57 6.55 -7.17
CA ALA A 73 -0.52 5.13 -6.88
C ALA A 73 0.17 4.42 -8.05
N LEU A 74 1.03 3.45 -7.74
CA LEU A 74 1.66 2.57 -8.71
C LEU A 74 1.21 1.14 -8.40
N MET A 75 0.62 0.49 -9.41
CA MET A 75 0.29 -0.93 -9.38
C MET A 75 1.34 -1.68 -10.17
N HIS A 76 1.78 -2.80 -9.62
CA HIS A 76 2.70 -3.73 -10.26
C HIS A 76 2.04 -5.11 -10.30
N GLU A 77 1.85 -5.66 -11.49
CA GLU A 77 1.22 -6.97 -11.71
C GLU A 77 2.24 -8.10 -11.53
N LEU A 78 1.93 -9.06 -10.66
CA LEU A 78 2.74 -10.28 -10.52
C LEU A 78 2.35 -11.26 -11.62
N ARG A 79 3.04 -11.20 -12.77
CA ARG A 79 2.71 -12.00 -13.97
C ARG A 79 3.52 -13.30 -14.10
N GLY A 80 4.04 -13.81 -12.99
CA GLY A 80 4.84 -15.05 -12.97
C GLY A 80 6.31 -14.85 -13.33
N GLU A 81 6.84 -13.67 -13.05
CA GLU A 81 8.29 -13.38 -13.05
C GLU A 81 8.97 -13.83 -11.74
#